data_AF-A0A1F6SUA9-F1
#
_entry.id   AF-A0A1F6SUA9-F1
#
_cell.length_a   1.000
_cell.length_b   1.000
_cell.length_c   1.000
_cell.angle_alpha   90.00
_cell.angle_beta   90.00
_cell.angle_gamma   90.00
#
_symmetry.space_group_name_H-M   'P 1'
#
loop_
_entity.id
_entity.type
_entity.pdbx_description
1 polymer ?
#
loop_
_entity_poly.entity_id
_entity_poly.type
_entity_poly.pdbx_seq_one_letter_code
_entity_poly.pdbx_strand_id
1 'polypeptide(L)'
;MENKKPARNASDSDAGGDNQKAPWWQPSLLLFAKLSGWITGPIILGLIVGKWLDRKYGTEPWLFLAAVGLAFFVSTFGIVRDAVREMKRIEKESKDKSKNSDIKKL
;
A
#
# COMPACT_ATOMS: atom_id res chain seq x y z
N MET A 1 -70.98 2.95 6.29
CA MET A 1 -70.10 4.13 6.26
C MET A 1 -68.73 3.67 5.82
N GLU A 2 -68.22 4.33 4.80
CA GLU A 2 -67.17 3.90 3.91
C GLU A 2 -65.78 3.88 4.55
N ASN A 3 -65.09 2.80 4.21
CA ASN A 3 -63.67 2.52 4.28
C ASN A 3 -62.78 3.74 3.97
N LYS A 4 -61.83 4.07 4.85
CA LYS A 4 -60.53 4.62 4.42
C LYS A 4 -59.39 4.05 5.25
N LYS A 5 -58.98 2.83 4.87
CA LYS A 5 -57.58 2.42 4.93
C LYS A 5 -56.75 3.49 4.21
N PRO A 6 -55.74 4.14 4.83
CA PRO A 6 -54.83 4.96 4.07
C PRO A 6 -53.99 4.04 3.17
N ALA A 7 -54.15 4.26 1.86
CA ALA A 7 -53.32 3.64 0.85
C ALA A 7 -52.05 4.51 0.63
N ARG A 8 -50.90 3.82 0.56
CA ARG A 8 -49.67 4.16 -0.19
C ARG A 8 -48.68 5.15 0.43
N ASN A 9 -47.54 4.61 0.88
CA ASN A 9 -46.25 4.95 0.28
C ASN A 9 -45.57 3.61 -0.06
N ALA A 10 -45.57 3.27 -1.34
CA ALA A 10 -44.68 2.28 -1.92
C ALA A 10 -43.62 3.06 -2.70
N SER A 11 -42.54 3.46 -2.04
CA SER A 11 -41.27 3.92 -2.65
C SER A 11 -40.36 4.62 -1.63
N ASP A 12 -40.08 3.99 -0.48
CA ASP A 12 -38.79 4.24 0.21
C ASP A 12 -37.87 3.03 -0.02
N SER A 13 -37.95 2.48 -1.24
CA SER A 13 -36.84 1.80 -1.87
C SER A 13 -35.92 2.90 -2.43
N ASP A 14 -35.09 3.45 -1.56
CA ASP A 14 -33.97 4.31 -1.92
C ASP A 14 -32.95 3.46 -2.70
N ALA A 15 -33.24 3.32 -3.99
CA ALA A 15 -32.28 2.94 -4.99
C ALA A 15 -31.44 4.19 -5.30
N GLY A 16 -30.12 4.09 -5.15
CA GLY A 16 -29.19 5.04 -5.77
C GLY A 16 -28.06 5.48 -4.87
N GLY A 17 -27.01 4.65 -4.80
CA GLY A 17 -25.79 4.98 -4.10
C GLY A 17 -24.95 3.74 -3.85
N ASP A 18 -24.66 3.00 -4.91
CA ASP A 18 -23.51 2.11 -5.04
C ASP A 18 -22.23 2.93 -4.87
N ASN A 19 -22.02 3.44 -3.66
CA ASN A 19 -20.71 3.77 -3.17
C ASN A 19 -19.91 2.48 -3.35
N GLN A 20 -19.03 2.49 -4.35
CA GLN A 20 -17.99 1.50 -4.59
C GLN A 20 -17.09 1.48 -3.34
N LYS A 21 -17.62 0.93 -2.25
CA LYS A 21 -16.89 0.63 -1.04
C LYS A 21 -16.06 -0.56 -1.42
N ALA A 22 -14.84 -0.28 -1.87
CA ALA A 22 -13.81 -1.29 -2.07
C ALA A 22 -13.91 -2.29 -0.90
N PRO A 23 -14.03 -3.60 -1.18
CA PRO A 23 -14.23 -4.59 -0.13
C PRO A 23 -13.26 -4.41 1.02
N TRP A 24 -13.73 -4.53 2.26
CA TRP A 24 -12.94 -4.26 3.48
C TRP A 24 -11.63 -5.06 3.59
N TRP A 25 -11.52 -6.18 2.86
CA TRP A 25 -10.31 -7.00 2.76
C TRP A 25 -9.32 -6.52 1.69
N GLN A 26 -9.79 -5.77 0.69
CA GLN A 26 -8.98 -5.33 -0.44
C GLN A 26 -7.76 -4.48 -0.02
N PRO A 27 -7.89 -3.50 0.92
CA PRO A 27 -6.74 -2.73 1.39
C PRO A 27 -5.67 -3.61 2.06
N SER A 28 -6.09 -4.59 2.87
CA SER A 28 -5.20 -5.52 3.55
C SER A 28 -4.47 -6.42 2.56
N LEU A 29 -5.19 -6.94 1.55
CA LEU A 29 -4.59 -7.77 0.50
C LEU A 29 -3.58 -6.97 -0.33
N LEU A 30 -3.88 -5.69 -0.61
CA LEU A 30 -2.99 -4.80 -1.35
C LEU A 30 -1.72 -4.47 -0.56
N LEU A 31 -1.84 -4.19 0.74
CA LEU A 31 -0.70 -4.00 1.64
C LEU A 31 0.17 -5.24 1.70
N PHE A 32 -0.45 -6.41 1.87
CA PHE A 32 0.26 -7.69 1.87
C PHE A 32 1.02 -7.90 0.56
N ALA A 33 0.36 -7.78 -0.58
CA ALA A 33 0.98 -7.97 -1.89
C ALA A 33 2.14 -6.99 -2.12
N LYS A 34 1.98 -5.72 -1.69
CA LYS A 34 3.02 -4.70 -1.79
C LYS A 34 4.24 -5.05 -0.93
N LEU A 35 4.03 -5.51 0.31
CA LEU A 35 5.12 -5.94 1.20
C LEU A 35 5.80 -7.21 0.70
N SER A 36 5.03 -8.24 0.33
CA SER A 36 5.55 -9.48 -0.22
C SER A 36 6.34 -9.23 -1.51
N GLY A 37 5.83 -8.39 -2.42
CA GLY A 37 6.52 -8.03 -3.65
C GLY A 37 7.89 -7.37 -3.39
N TRP A 38 7.98 -6.52 -2.37
CA TRP A 38 9.21 -5.83 -2.01
C TRP A 38 10.27 -6.71 -1.33
N ILE A 39 9.87 -7.85 -0.79
CA ILE A 39 10.78 -8.86 -0.22
C ILE A 39 11.18 -9.85 -1.32
N THR A 40 10.20 -10.41 -2.04
CA THR A 40 10.41 -11.43 -3.06
C THR A 40 11.23 -10.91 -4.24
N GLY A 41 10.98 -9.68 -4.70
CA GLY A 41 11.72 -9.07 -5.82
C GLY A 41 13.24 -9.04 -5.62
N PRO A 42 13.75 -8.37 -4.58
CA PRO A 42 15.19 -8.30 -4.33
C PRO A 42 15.80 -9.67 -3.99
N ILE A 43 15.06 -10.57 -3.33
CA ILE A 43 15.55 -11.94 -3.10
C ILE A 43 15.79 -12.64 -4.43
N ILE A 44 14.79 -12.72 -5.32
CA ILE A 44 14.93 -13.39 -6.62
C ILE A 44 16.05 -12.74 -7.45
N LEU A 45 16.12 -11.41 -7.46
CA LEU A 45 17.19 -10.69 -8.15
C LEU A 45 18.58 -11.07 -7.59
N GLY A 46 18.73 -11.12 -6.27
CA GLY A 46 19.95 -11.56 -5.59
C GLY A 46 20.32 -13.00 -5.91
N LEU A 47 19.34 -13.91 -6.00
CA LEU A 47 19.58 -15.31 -6.39
C LEU A 47 20.12 -15.42 -7.82
N ILE A 48 19.52 -14.69 -8.78
CA ILE A 48 19.92 -14.74 -10.20
C ILE A 48 21.31 -14.13 -10.37
N VAL A 49 21.54 -12.93 -9.82
CA VAL A 49 22.83 -12.22 -9.93
C VAL A 49 23.93 -13.00 -9.19
N GLY A 50 23.66 -13.45 -7.96
CA GLY A 50 24.60 -14.20 -7.14
C GLY A 50 25.02 -15.52 -7.82
N LYS A 51 24.06 -16.28 -8.35
CA LYS A 51 24.36 -17.56 -9.02
C LYS A 51 25.08 -17.36 -10.36
N TRP A 52 24.78 -16.28 -11.08
CA TRP A 52 25.50 -15.96 -12.32
C TRP A 52 26.97 -15.58 -12.04
N LEU A 53 27.19 -14.80 -10.97
CA LEU A 53 28.53 -14.37 -10.56
C LEU A 53 29.35 -15.55 -10.01
N ASP A 54 28.75 -16.42 -9.20
CA ASP A 54 29.45 -17.61 -8.68
C ASP A 54 29.90 -18.56 -9.80
N ARG A 55 29.08 -18.76 -10.83
CA ARG A 55 29.46 -19.54 -12.02
C ARG A 55 30.61 -18.92 -12.82
N LYS A 56 30.76 -17.59 -12.76
CA LYS A 56 31.83 -16.87 -13.47
C LYS A 56 33.18 -17.00 -12.73
N TYR A 57 33.15 -17.00 -11.40
CA TYR A 57 34.36 -16.95 -10.57
C TYR A 57 34.71 -18.27 -9.85
N GLY A 58 33.83 -19.27 -9.86
CA GLY A 58 34.08 -20.58 -9.23
C GLY A 58 34.08 -20.55 -7.70
N THR A 59 33.54 -19.49 -7.09
CA THR A 59 33.59 -19.20 -5.65
C THR A 59 32.37 -19.68 -4.86
N GLU A 60 31.68 -20.73 -5.33
CA GLU A 60 30.45 -21.20 -4.69
C GLU A 60 30.67 -21.45 -3.18
N PRO A 61 29.92 -20.82 -2.24
CA PRO A 61 28.74 -19.95 -2.41
C PRO A 61 28.94 -18.50 -1.91
N TRP A 62 30.16 -17.94 -1.94
CA TRP A 62 30.46 -16.65 -1.29
C TRP A 62 29.86 -15.45 -2.02
N LEU A 63 29.87 -15.44 -3.35
CA LEU A 63 29.28 -14.34 -4.13
C LEU A 63 27.76 -14.36 -4.08
N PHE A 64 27.18 -15.54 -3.96
CA PHE A 64 25.75 -15.69 -3.66
C PHE A 64 25.39 -15.02 -2.33
N LEU A 65 26.12 -15.30 -1.25
CA LEU A 65 25.90 -14.67 0.06
C LEU A 65 26.08 -13.15 0.00
N ALA A 66 27.10 -12.67 -0.69
CA ALA A 66 27.35 -11.24 -0.88
C ALA A 66 26.20 -10.57 -1.66
N ALA A 67 25.71 -11.19 -2.72
CA ALA A 67 24.60 -10.68 -3.53
C ALA A 67 23.28 -10.63 -2.75
N VAL A 68 22.96 -11.68 -1.98
CA VAL A 68 21.77 -11.71 -1.12
C VAL A 68 21.89 -10.65 -0.02
N GLY A 69 23.07 -10.51 0.60
CA GLY A 69 23.34 -9.44 1.57
C GLY A 69 23.13 -8.05 0.97
N LEU A 70 23.70 -7.78 -0.20
CA LEU A 70 23.52 -6.51 -0.92
C LEU A 70 22.04 -6.25 -1.26
N ALA A 71 21.33 -7.26 -1.77
CA ALA A 71 19.91 -7.14 -2.07
C ALA A 71 19.06 -6.84 -0.83
N PHE A 72 19.41 -7.45 0.32
CA PHE A 72 18.76 -7.18 1.60
C PHE A 72 18.98 -5.73 2.06
N PHE A 73 20.21 -5.22 1.96
CA PHE A 73 20.49 -3.81 2.26
C PHE A 73 19.73 -2.87 1.32
N VAL A 74 19.76 -3.10 0.01
CA VAL A 74 19.03 -2.29 -0.97
C VAL A 74 17.52 -2.29 -0.68
N SER A 75 16.93 -3.45 -0.37
CA SER A 75 15.52 -3.54 0.02
C SER A 75 15.22 -2.72 1.27
N THR A 76 16.03 -2.89 2.32
CA THR A 76 15.90 -2.16 3.58
C THR A 76 15.97 -0.65 3.37
N PHE A 77 16.96 -0.16 2.62
CA PHE A 77 17.07 1.26 2.30
C PHE A 77 15.89 1.77 1.46
N GLY A 78 15.37 0.96 0.52
CA GLY A 78 14.18 1.30 -0.26
C GLY A 78 12.94 1.47 0.60
N ILE A 79 12.65 0.51 1.50
CA ILE A 79 11.50 0.57 2.41
C ILE A 79 11.60 1.78 3.33
N VAL A 80 12.76 2.00 3.96
CA VAL A 80 12.97 3.11 4.89
C VAL A 80 12.80 4.44 4.18
N ARG A 81 13.32 4.58 2.97
CA ARG A 81 13.18 5.81 2.18
C ARG A 81 11.72 6.09 1.82
N ASP A 82 10.97 5.08 1.39
CA ASP A 82 9.55 5.22 1.08
C ASP A 82 8.71 5.54 2.33
N ALA A 83 9.00 4.87 3.45
CA ALA A 83 8.33 5.14 4.72
C ALA A 83 8.58 6.58 5.20
N VAL A 84 9.83 7.05 5.17
CA VAL A 84 10.18 8.44 5.54
C VAL A 84 9.54 9.44 4.59
N ARG A 85 9.46 9.13 3.30
CA ARG A 85 8.80 9.99 2.32
C ARG A 85 7.30 10.13 2.59
N GLU A 86 6.64 9.03 2.91
CA GLU A 86 5.21 9.03 3.23
C GLU A 86 4.94 9.76 4.55
N MET A 87 5.74 9.54 5.60
CA MET A 87 5.64 10.30 6.86
C MET A 87 5.77 11.81 6.64
N LYS A 88 6.76 12.24 5.85
CA LYS A 88 6.93 13.66 5.51
C LYS A 88 5.74 14.21 4.72
N ARG A 89 5.11 13.40 3.88
CA ARG A 89 3.93 13.81 3.11
C ARG A 89 2.73 14.04 4.03
N ILE A 90 2.49 13.12 4.96
CA ILE A 90 1.42 13.21 5.97
C ILE A 90 1.61 14.43 6.88
N GLU A 91 2.85 14.68 7.34
CA GLU A 91 3.19 15.82 8.20
C GLU A 91 2.98 17.17 7.50
N LYS A 92 3.29 17.24 6.20
CA LYS A 92 3.10 18.46 5.40
C LYS A 92 1.62 18.76 5.16
N GLU A 93 0.84 17.72 4.87
CA GLU A 93 -0.61 17.83 4.64
C GLU A 93 -1.38 18.20 5.91
N SER A 94 -0.91 17.74 7.08
CA SER A 94 -1.48 18.12 8.38
C SER A 94 -1.13 19.57 8.78
N LYS A 95 0.08 20.06 8.48
CA LYS A 95 0.45 21.46 8.69
C LYS A 95 -0.34 22.44 7.83
N ASP A 96 -0.58 22.12 6.55
CA ASP A 96 -1.36 22.98 5.66
C ASP A 96 -2.85 23.04 6.05
N LYS A 97 -3.43 21.94 6.54
CA LYS A 97 -4.80 21.94 7.08
C LYS A 97 -4.94 22.82 8.32
N SER A 98 -3.96 22.80 9.23
CA SER A 98 -3.97 23.65 10.43
C SER A 98 -3.90 25.15 10.07
N LYS A 99 -2.99 25.54 9.17
CA LYS A 99 -2.84 26.94 8.76
C LYS A 99 -4.09 27.51 8.08
N ASN A 100 -4.75 26.70 7.25
CA ASN A 100 -5.96 27.13 6.56
C ASN A 100 -7.17 27.29 7.52
N SER A 101 -7.25 26.49 8.59
CA SER A 101 -8.29 26.65 9.61
C SER A 101 -8.14 27.91 10.46
N ASP A 102 -6.91 28.39 10.67
CA ASP A 102 -6.64 29.61 11.43
C ASP A 102 -6.98 30.88 10.62
N ILE A 103 -6.67 30.89 9.32
CA ILE A 103 -7.00 32.02 8.43
C ILE A 103 -8.52 32.16 8.24
N LYS A 104 -9.28 31.06 8.23
CA LYS A 104 -10.74 31.10 8.03
C LYS A 104 -11.53 31.59 9.26
N LYS A 105 -10.86 31.78 10.41
CA LYS A 105 -11.46 32.26 11.67
C LYS A 105 -11.23 33.76 11.92
N LEU A 106 -10.43 34.41 11.08
CA LEU A 106 -10.20 35.86 11.05
C LEU A 106 -11.08 36.51 10.00
#